data_AF-A0A2V9HEQ1-F1
#
_entry.id   AF-A0A2V9HEQ1-F1
#
_cell.length_a   1.000
_cell.length_b   1.000
_cell.length_c   1.000
_cell.angle_alpha   90.00
_cell.angle_beta   90.00
_cell.angle_gamma   90.00
#
_symmetry.space_group_name_H-M   'P 1'
#
loop_
_entity.id
_entity.type
_entity.pdbx_description
1 polymer ?
#
loop_
_entity_poly.entity_id
_entity_poly.type
_entity_poly.pdbx_seq_one_letter_code
_entity_poly.pdbx_strand_id
1 'polypeptide(L)'
;MSSEAHPLGKESIAIALCCFAIIVSLVAGVGFPAGLVLCYVVQTLPLWIGIVFGLRRARLAGWIGLPLFLFWLTLMVFIWLYVLGISSIISGHFSPFEIAMTIIVGAASVTGIAIFTRLKSSLSPAMAVTAFVVTAVAQYTCFRISFLPAIAHR
;
A
#
# COMPACT_ATOMS: atom_id res chain seq x y z
N MET A 1 -8.52 38.15 0.88
CA MET A 1 -7.41 37.48 1.59
C MET A 1 -7.53 36.00 1.31
N SER A 2 -6.84 35.53 0.27
CA SER A 2 -6.92 34.18 -0.27
C SER A 2 -6.37 33.17 0.74
N SER A 3 -7.22 32.20 1.10
CA SER A 3 -6.85 31.04 1.90
C SER A 3 -5.89 30.16 1.09
N GLU A 4 -4.59 30.47 1.14
CA GLU A 4 -3.50 29.60 0.69
C GLU A 4 -3.47 28.35 1.60
N ALA A 5 -4.37 27.41 1.32
CA ALA A 5 -4.33 26.08 1.92
C ALA A 5 -3.03 25.41 1.47
N HIS A 6 -2.04 25.40 2.37
CA HIS A 6 -0.73 24.80 2.22
C HIS A 6 -0.79 23.47 1.43
N PRO A 7 -0.03 23.30 0.32
CA PRO A 7 -0.15 22.15 -0.60
C PRO A 7 -0.02 20.78 0.08
N LEU A 8 0.78 20.70 1.16
CA LEU A 8 1.01 19.53 2.01
C LEU A 8 -0.27 18.85 2.52
N GLY A 9 -1.35 19.61 2.75
CA GLY A 9 -2.57 19.07 3.37
C GLY A 9 -3.38 18.16 2.45
N LYS A 10 -3.51 18.52 1.16
CA LYS A 10 -4.31 17.76 0.19
C LYS A 10 -3.58 16.50 -0.26
N GLU A 11 -2.27 16.60 -0.47
CA GLU A 11 -1.39 15.50 -0.87
C GLU A 11 -1.36 14.40 0.20
N SER A 12 -1.26 14.79 1.48
CA SER A 12 -1.28 13.85 2.61
C SER A 12 -2.61 13.11 2.73
N ILE A 13 -3.74 13.80 2.51
CA ILE A 13 -5.06 13.16 2.50
C ILE A 13 -5.17 12.18 1.34
N ALA A 14 -4.67 12.55 0.16
CA ALA A 14 -4.69 11.67 -1.00
C ALA A 14 -3.85 10.38 -0.77
N ILE A 15 -2.73 10.46 -0.05
CA ILE A 15 -1.97 9.28 0.41
C ILE A 15 -2.84 8.39 1.31
N ALA A 16 -3.56 8.97 2.27
CA ALA A 16 -4.47 8.21 3.13
C ALA A 16 -5.58 7.52 2.33
N LEU A 17 -6.15 8.20 1.35
CA LEU A 17 -7.16 7.62 0.45
C LEU A 17 -6.60 6.47 -0.39
N CYS A 18 -5.37 6.60 -0.91
CA CYS A 18 -4.71 5.52 -1.64
C CYS A 18 -4.46 4.31 -0.73
N CYS A 19 -3.98 4.53 0.51
CA CYS A 19 -3.81 3.46 1.48
C CYS A 19 -5.14 2.77 1.79
N PHE A 20 -6.20 3.56 2.03
CA PHE A 20 -7.53 3.04 2.30
C PHE A 20 -8.11 2.22 1.13
N ALA A 21 -7.94 2.70 -0.11
CA ALA A 21 -8.35 1.97 -1.30
C ALA A 21 -7.68 0.60 -1.38
N ILE A 22 -6.36 0.51 -1.12
CA ILE A 22 -5.63 -0.75 -1.09
C ILE A 22 -6.18 -1.69 -0.01
N ILE A 23 -6.42 -1.18 1.20
CA ILE A 23 -6.99 -1.98 2.30
C ILE A 23 -8.34 -2.57 1.91
N VAL A 24 -9.25 -1.75 1.37
CA VAL A 24 -10.60 -2.19 0.98
C VAL A 24 -10.52 -3.23 -0.15
N SER A 25 -9.73 -2.97 -1.19
CA SER A 25 -9.56 -3.91 -2.30
C SER A 25 -9.01 -5.27 -1.85
N LEU A 26 -8.07 -5.28 -0.89
CA LEU A 26 -7.47 -6.53 -0.42
C LEU A 26 -8.36 -7.25 0.59
N VAL A 27 -8.86 -6.57 1.62
CA VAL A 27 -9.60 -7.21 2.71
C VAL A 27 -11.01 -7.58 2.27
N ALA A 28 -11.75 -6.63 1.68
CA ALA A 28 -13.12 -6.85 1.25
C ALA A 28 -13.21 -7.48 -0.14
N GLY A 29 -12.33 -7.06 -1.06
CA GLY A 29 -12.32 -7.58 -2.43
C GLY A 29 -11.75 -8.99 -2.53
N VAL A 30 -10.54 -9.24 -2.03
CA VAL A 30 -9.88 -10.54 -2.21
C VAL A 30 -10.05 -11.45 -0.99
N GLY A 31 -9.88 -10.89 0.21
CA GLY A 31 -9.86 -11.67 1.45
C GLY A 31 -11.21 -12.27 1.82
N PHE A 32 -12.30 -11.52 1.66
CA PHE A 32 -13.64 -11.99 2.01
C PHE A 32 -14.10 -13.16 1.13
N PRO A 33 -14.03 -13.11 -0.22
CA PRO A 33 -14.40 -14.25 -1.06
C PRO A 33 -13.48 -15.46 -0.90
N ALA A 34 -12.19 -15.23 -0.61
CA ALA A 34 -11.21 -16.32 -0.45
C ALA A 34 -11.21 -16.96 0.96
N GLY A 35 -11.96 -16.41 1.93
CA GLY A 35 -11.90 -16.83 3.33
C GLY A 35 -10.58 -16.50 4.03
N LEU A 36 -9.74 -15.65 3.44
CA LEU A 36 -8.39 -15.30 3.90
C LEU A 36 -8.34 -13.90 4.54
N VAL A 37 -9.47 -13.42 5.05
CA VAL A 37 -9.62 -12.05 5.61
C VAL A 37 -8.52 -11.75 6.61
N LEU A 38 -8.19 -12.70 7.50
CA LEU A 38 -7.18 -12.49 8.54
C LEU A 38 -5.78 -12.25 7.95
N CYS A 39 -5.40 -13.00 6.90
CA CYS A 39 -4.14 -12.78 6.20
C CYS A 39 -4.08 -11.36 5.63
N TYR A 40 -5.12 -10.92 4.92
CA TYR A 40 -5.14 -9.59 4.32
C TYR A 40 -5.22 -8.46 5.34
N VAL A 41 -5.89 -8.67 6.48
CA VAL A 41 -5.85 -7.71 7.61
C VAL A 41 -4.43 -7.56 8.12
N VAL A 42 -3.70 -8.65 8.34
CA VAL A 42 -2.31 -8.62 8.81
C VAL A 42 -1.39 -7.98 7.78
N GLN A 43 -1.51 -8.32 6.50
CA GLN A 43 -0.70 -7.74 5.40
C GLN A 43 -0.88 -6.23 5.25
N THR A 44 -2.07 -5.73 5.59
CA THR A 44 -2.44 -4.34 5.41
C THR A 44 -2.24 -3.49 6.68
N LEU A 45 -1.82 -4.07 7.80
CA LEU A 45 -1.52 -3.35 9.05
C LEU A 45 -0.63 -2.11 8.82
N PRO A 46 0.46 -2.17 8.04
CA PRO A 46 1.33 -1.01 7.86
C PRO A 46 0.68 0.12 7.04
N LEU A 47 -0.31 -0.19 6.18
CA LEU A 47 -1.08 0.82 5.45
C LEU A 47 -1.91 1.72 6.38
N TRP A 48 -2.32 1.22 7.55
CA TRP A 48 -3.01 2.03 8.56
C TRP A 48 -2.12 3.16 9.11
N ILE A 49 -0.80 2.93 9.18
CA ILE A 49 0.15 3.99 9.55
C ILE A 49 0.11 5.10 8.50
N GLY A 50 0.10 4.72 7.21
CA GLY A 50 -0.08 5.65 6.10
C GLY A 50 -1.37 6.46 6.20
N ILE A 51 -2.49 5.83 6.56
CA ILE A 51 -3.77 6.51 6.81
C ILE A 51 -3.65 7.52 7.96
N VAL A 52 -3.17 7.08 9.12
CA VAL A 52 -3.08 7.95 10.31
C VAL A 52 -2.20 9.17 10.04
N PHE A 53 -1.04 9.00 9.43
CA PHE A 53 -0.13 10.11 9.13
C PHE A 53 -0.66 10.99 7.99
N GLY A 54 -1.31 10.41 6.99
CA GLY A 54 -1.96 11.16 5.91
C GLY A 54 -3.12 12.03 6.40
N LEU A 55 -3.99 11.48 7.26
CA LEU A 55 -5.10 12.22 7.87
C LEU A 55 -4.61 13.30 8.84
N ARG A 56 -3.52 13.05 9.58
CA ARG A 56 -2.84 14.05 10.42
C ARG A 56 -2.08 15.11 9.61
N ARG A 57 -2.08 15.01 8.27
CA ARG A 57 -1.35 15.92 7.37
C ARG A 57 0.13 16.05 7.74
N ALA A 58 0.71 14.96 8.23
CA ALA A 58 2.08 14.95 8.72
C ALA A 58 3.05 15.02 7.52
N ARG A 59 4.14 15.79 7.67
CA ARG A 59 5.18 15.91 6.64
C ARG A 59 5.84 14.56 6.29
N LEU A 60 5.80 13.61 7.22
CA LEU A 60 6.32 12.24 7.07
C LEU A 60 5.40 11.33 6.24
N ALA A 61 4.15 11.70 5.97
CA ALA A 61 3.17 10.85 5.30
C ALA A 61 3.67 10.33 3.95
N GLY A 62 4.38 11.16 3.18
CA GLY A 62 5.01 10.77 1.92
C GLY A 62 6.05 9.67 2.10
N TRP A 63 6.99 9.85 3.03
CA TRP A 63 8.10 8.91 3.26
C TRP A 63 7.65 7.58 3.86
N ILE A 64 6.55 7.59 4.61
CA ILE A 64 5.88 6.38 5.10
C ILE A 64 5.11 5.69 3.96
N GLY A 65 4.36 6.45 3.17
CA GLY A 65 3.56 5.91 2.07
C GLY A 65 4.39 5.30 0.94
N LEU A 66 5.53 5.91 0.60
CA LEU A 66 6.37 5.48 -0.51
C LEU A 66 6.78 3.99 -0.47
N PRO A 67 7.41 3.46 0.60
CA PRO A 67 7.79 2.05 0.64
C PRO A 67 6.58 1.11 0.58
N LEU A 68 5.43 1.54 1.13
CA LEU A 68 4.18 0.77 1.07
C LEU A 68 3.67 0.65 -0.37
N PHE A 69 3.56 1.78 -1.07
CA PHE A 69 3.10 1.78 -2.46
C PHE A 69 4.07 1.07 -3.41
N LEU A 70 5.38 1.22 -3.21
CA LEU A 70 6.38 0.49 -3.99
C LEU A 70 6.22 -1.02 -3.78
N PHE A 71 6.10 -1.46 -2.53
CA PHE A 71 5.91 -2.88 -2.21
C PHE A 71 4.67 -3.46 -2.89
N TRP A 72 3.52 -2.80 -2.73
CA TRP A 72 2.26 -3.25 -3.32
C TRP A 72 2.30 -3.21 -4.86
N LEU A 73 2.86 -2.15 -5.46
CA LEU A 73 3.01 -2.07 -6.91
C LEU A 73 3.90 -3.19 -7.45
N THR A 74 5.03 -3.48 -6.78
CA THR A 74 5.90 -4.59 -7.16
C THR A 74 5.15 -5.92 -7.14
N LEU A 75 4.32 -6.17 -6.12
CA LEU A 75 3.48 -7.37 -6.08
C LEU A 75 2.46 -7.40 -7.22
N MET A 76 1.77 -6.28 -7.50
CA MET A 76 0.81 -6.23 -8.61
C MET A 76 1.47 -6.48 -9.96
N VAL A 77 2.67 -5.95 -10.18
CA VAL A 77 3.47 -6.20 -11.40
C VAL A 77 3.79 -7.68 -11.53
N PHE A 78 4.22 -8.36 -10.47
CA PHE A 78 4.46 -9.80 -10.54
C PHE A 78 3.19 -10.60 -10.83
N ILE A 79 2.05 -10.22 -10.26
CA ILE A 79 0.76 -10.85 -10.57
C ILE A 79 0.38 -10.64 -12.02
N TRP A 80 0.52 -9.43 -12.57
CA TRP A 80 0.20 -9.16 -13.98
C TRP A 80 1.13 -9.92 -14.92
N LEU A 81 2.43 -10.00 -14.61
CA LEU A 81 3.38 -10.81 -15.38
C LEU A 81 2.98 -12.30 -15.36
N TYR A 82 2.45 -12.80 -14.25
CA TYR A 82 1.92 -14.15 -14.16
C TYR A 82 0.65 -14.34 -15.01
N VAL A 83 -0.33 -13.43 -14.88
CA VAL A 83 -1.60 -13.49 -15.63
C VAL A 83 -1.38 -13.41 -17.14
N LEU A 84 -0.37 -12.64 -17.58
CA LEU A 84 0.03 -12.55 -18.99
C LEU A 84 0.83 -13.77 -19.49
N GLY A 85 1.13 -14.74 -18.62
CA GLY A 85 1.92 -15.93 -18.95
C GLY A 85 3.40 -15.67 -19.13
N ILE A 86 3.90 -14.50 -18.73
CA ILE A 86 5.31 -14.09 -18.89
C ILE A 86 6.17 -14.63 -17.74
N SER A 87 5.60 -14.79 -16.55
CA SER A 87 6.29 -15.28 -15.36
C SER A 87 5.57 -16.48 -14.76
N SER A 88 6.32 -17.50 -14.31
CA SER A 88 5.82 -18.65 -13.55
C SER A 88 6.27 -18.64 -12.09
N ILE A 89 6.77 -17.50 -11.59
CA ILE A 89 7.29 -17.35 -10.22
C ILE A 89 6.16 -17.48 -9.18
N ILE A 90 4.96 -17.04 -9.54
CA ILE A 90 3.75 -17.15 -8.73
C ILE A 90 2.87 -18.22 -9.38
N SER A 91 2.08 -18.95 -8.59
CA SER A 91 1.10 -19.93 -9.09
C SER A 91 -0.23 -19.74 -8.35
N GLY A 92 -1.34 -19.76 -9.09
CA GLY A 92 -2.68 -19.56 -8.52
C GLY A 92 -3.73 -19.36 -9.61
N HIS A 93 -4.98 -19.69 -9.32
CA HIS A 93 -6.09 -19.36 -10.21
C HIS A 93 -6.60 -17.97 -9.82
N PHE A 94 -6.48 -16.98 -10.72
CA PHE A 94 -7.03 -15.65 -10.50
C PHE A 94 -8.38 -15.53 -11.22
N SER A 95 -9.42 -15.22 -10.46
CA SER A 95 -10.71 -14.87 -11.02
C SER A 95 -10.67 -13.46 -11.66
N PRO A 96 -11.54 -13.16 -12.63
CA PRO A 96 -11.65 -11.81 -13.21
C PRO A 96 -11.86 -10.71 -12.16
N PHE A 97 -12.56 -11.04 -11.07
CA PHE A 97 -12.81 -10.12 -9.97
C PHE A 97 -11.53 -9.80 -9.18
N GLU A 98 -10.71 -10.80 -8.89
CA GLU A 98 -9.41 -10.59 -8.23
C GLU A 98 -8.47 -9.78 -9.12
N ILE A 99 -8.46 -10.04 -10.43
CA ILE A 99 -7.70 -9.23 -11.39
C ILE A 99 -8.15 -7.77 -11.33
N ALA A 100 -9.46 -7.49 -11.30
CA ALA A 100 -9.96 -6.13 -11.16
C ALA A 100 -9.49 -5.46 -9.85
N MET A 101 -9.47 -6.18 -8.73
CA MET A 101 -8.92 -5.66 -7.47
C MET A 101 -7.42 -5.36 -7.55
N THR A 102 -6.63 -6.19 -8.24
CA THR A 102 -5.20 -5.92 -8.43
C THR A 102 -4.96 -4.67 -9.27
N ILE A 103 -5.80 -4.39 -10.25
CA ILE A 103 -5.77 -3.14 -11.03
C ILE A 103 -6.02 -1.93 -10.13
N ILE A 104 -7.02 -1.99 -9.23
CA ILE A 104 -7.30 -0.90 -8.29
C ILE A 104 -6.12 -0.67 -7.34
N VAL A 105 -5.54 -1.74 -6.78
CA VAL A 105 -4.35 -1.64 -5.90
C VAL A 105 -3.16 -1.05 -6.65
N GLY A 106 -2.94 -1.48 -7.90
CA GLY A 106 -1.89 -0.94 -8.76
C GLY A 106 -2.08 0.55 -9.05
N ALA A 107 -3.29 0.96 -9.43
CA ALA A 107 -3.63 2.35 -9.69
C ALA A 107 -3.48 3.24 -8.46
N ALA A 108 -3.95 2.77 -7.29
CA ALA A 108 -3.77 3.47 -6.01
C ALA A 108 -2.29 3.62 -5.65
N SER A 109 -1.48 2.57 -5.89
CA SER A 109 -0.04 2.61 -5.62
C SER A 109 0.70 3.59 -6.53
N VAL A 110 0.42 3.56 -7.84
CA VAL A 110 0.99 4.53 -8.80
C VAL A 110 0.60 5.96 -8.43
N THR A 111 -0.67 6.18 -8.08
CA THR A 111 -1.17 7.49 -7.67
C THR A 111 -0.46 7.99 -6.41
N GLY A 112 -0.32 7.12 -5.40
CA GLY A 112 0.41 7.45 -4.17
C GLY A 112 1.87 7.82 -4.41
N ILE A 113 2.56 7.09 -5.30
CA ILE A 113 3.95 7.39 -5.71
C ILE A 113 4.02 8.72 -6.48
N ALA A 114 3.10 8.96 -7.41
CA ALA A 114 3.06 10.20 -8.18
C ALA A 114 2.74 11.43 -7.31
N ILE A 115 2.00 11.26 -6.22
CA ILE A 115 1.77 12.31 -5.22
C ILE A 115 3.04 12.54 -4.40
N PHE A 116 3.75 11.47 -4.04
CA PHE A 116 5.03 11.59 -3.33
C PHE A 116 6.05 12.44 -4.10
N THR A 117 6.18 12.28 -5.42
CA THR A 117 7.13 13.08 -6.22
C THR A 117 6.81 14.58 -6.25
N ARG A 118 5.58 14.96 -5.87
CA ARG A 118 5.14 16.36 -5.78
C ARG A 118 5.34 16.95 -4.38
N LEU A 119 5.51 16.11 -3.36
CA LEU A 119 5.73 16.55 -1.98
C LEU A 119 7.13 17.18 -1.83
N LYS A 120 7.17 18.45 -1.45
CA LYS A 120 8.43 19.10 -1.01
C LYS A 120 8.75 18.67 0.42
N SER A 121 9.72 17.77 0.56
CA SER A 121 10.20 17.32 1.87
C SER A 121 11.12 18.37 2.51
N SER A 122 10.69 18.96 3.62
CA SER A 122 11.53 19.80 4.50
C SER A 122 12.12 19.03 5.69
N LEU A 123 12.09 17.69 5.62
CA LEU A 123 12.59 16.80 6.67
C LEU A 123 14.11 16.60 6.54
N SER A 124 14.77 16.32 7.66
CA SER A 124 16.16 15.90 7.63
C SER A 124 16.29 14.57 6.85
N PRO A 125 17.35 14.39 6.05
CA PRO A 125 17.55 13.15 5.29
C PRO A 125 17.56 11.90 6.20
N ALA A 126 18.13 12.01 7.40
CA ALA A 126 18.16 10.92 8.37
C ALA A 126 16.75 10.49 8.82
N MET A 127 15.85 11.44 9.09
CA MET A 127 14.46 11.13 9.45
C MET A 127 13.70 10.50 8.29
N ALA A 128 13.90 11.01 7.08
CA ALA A 128 13.28 10.48 5.86
C ALA A 128 13.69 9.02 5.61
N VAL A 129 14.99 8.73 5.64
CA VAL A 129 15.54 7.38 5.48
C VAL A 129 15.04 6.45 6.58
N THR A 130 15.04 6.90 7.83
CA THR A 130 14.56 6.09 8.96
C THR A 130 13.09 5.73 8.79
N ALA A 131 12.23 6.70 8.44
CA ALA A 131 10.81 6.45 8.22
C ALA A 131 10.57 5.47 7.06
N PHE A 132 11.32 5.61 5.97
CA PHE A 132 11.27 4.71 4.83
C PHE A 132 11.65 3.27 5.24
N VAL A 133 12.82 3.11 5.87
CA VAL A 133 13.36 1.79 6.24
C VAL A 133 12.47 1.09 7.26
N VAL A 134 12.06 1.77 8.33
CA VAL A 134 11.18 1.20 9.37
C VAL A 134 9.87 0.74 8.75
N THR A 135 9.27 1.56 7.89
CA THR A 135 8.00 1.22 7.24
C THR A 135 8.15 0.07 6.24
N ALA A 136 9.24 0.04 5.46
CA ALA A 136 9.54 -1.05 4.54
C ALA A 136 9.73 -2.39 5.27
N VAL A 137 10.50 -2.38 6.37
CA VAL A 137 10.71 -3.57 7.21
C VAL A 137 9.39 -4.03 7.83
N ALA A 138 8.56 -3.10 8.33
CA ALA A 138 7.23 -3.44 8.86
C ALA A 138 6.34 -4.07 7.77
N GLN A 139 6.28 -3.49 6.57
CA GLN A 139 5.52 -4.03 5.43
C GLN A 139 5.95 -5.44 5.06
N TYR A 140 7.26 -5.65 4.90
CA TYR A 140 7.79 -6.98 4.59
C TYR A 140 7.50 -8.00 5.70
N THR A 141 7.65 -7.59 6.96
CA THR A 141 7.43 -8.46 8.12
C THR A 141 5.97 -8.87 8.24
N CYS A 142 5.04 -7.92 8.14
CA CYS A 142 3.59 -8.21 8.12
C CYS A 142 3.21 -9.12 6.96
N PHE A 143 3.77 -8.89 5.77
CA PHE A 143 3.55 -9.75 4.62
C PHE A 143 4.04 -11.18 4.90
N ARG A 144 5.26 -11.37 5.40
CA ARG A 144 5.81 -12.70 5.72
C ARG A 144 5.01 -13.41 6.80
N ILE A 145 4.63 -12.70 7.86
CA ILE A 145 3.84 -13.25 8.97
C ILE A 145 2.47 -13.73 8.48
N SER A 146 1.86 -13.02 7.52
CA SER A 146 0.53 -13.40 7.01
C SER A 146 0.45 -14.79 6.36
N PHE A 147 1.59 -15.32 5.90
CA PHE A 147 1.69 -16.68 5.34
C PHE A 147 1.97 -17.75 6.38
N LEU A 148 2.12 -17.39 7.67
CA LEU A 148 2.29 -18.39 8.71
C LEU A 148 1.03 -19.27 8.77
N PRO A 149 1.18 -20.61 8.90
CA PRO A 149 0.04 -21.55 8.87
C PRO A 149 -1.03 -21.22 9.92
N ALA A 150 -0.62 -20.64 11.05
CA ALA A 150 -1.52 -20.21 12.12
C ALA A 150 -2.50 -19.10 11.71
N ILE A 151 -2.20 -18.36 10.64
CA ILE A 151 -3.01 -17.27 10.09
C ILE A 151 -3.68 -17.74 8.78
N ALA A 152 -2.98 -18.53 7.97
CA ALA A 152 -3.45 -18.98 6.66
C ALA A 152 -4.54 -20.07 6.70
N HIS A 153 -4.70 -20.79 7.81
CA HIS A 153 -5.66 -21.90 7.95
C HIS A 153 -6.82 -21.62 8.93
N ARG A 154 -7.08 -20.35 9.26
CA ARG A 154 -8.21 -19.92 10.10
C ARG A 154 -9.25 -19.22 9.26
#